data_AF-A0A5B7R8B3-F1
#
_entry.id   AF-A0A5B7R8B3-F1
#
_cell.length_a   1.000
_cell.length_b   1.000
_cell.length_c   1.000
_cell.angle_alpha   90.00
_cell.angle_beta   90.00
_cell.angle_gamma   90.00
#
_symmetry.space_group_name_H-M   'P 1'
#
loop_
_entity.id
_entity.type
_entity.pdbx_description
1 polymer ?
#
loop_
_entity_poly.entity_id
_entity_poly.type
_entity_poly.pdbx_seq_one_letter_code
_entity_poly.pdbx_strand_id
1 'polypeptide(L)'
;MADAPDLGYDDVKRGAAPAETPPGASDVTADPGLPAVALRLVTTYDDRTRRVDIALAGEESVAIEDGEATPFPTARLWPVVRALLPPVGSLTADPEGRPATDPRRPGPTFAADCRAFVALATVVDEAVSVRTWLATDDDLWSVAPQPDGSNDISLAPDGAVADLLVWDVTAALESLVRRHEQRAS
;
A
#
# COMPACT_ATOMS: atom_id res chain seq x y z
N MET A 1 -78.46 19.09 -14.47
CA MET A 1 -79.42 17.98 -14.41
C MET A 1 -79.03 16.97 -15.47
N ALA A 2 -78.26 15.95 -15.09
CA ALA A 2 -78.11 14.67 -15.77
C ALA A 2 -77.16 13.83 -14.91
N ASP A 3 -77.73 12.78 -14.32
CA ASP A 3 -77.07 11.68 -13.63
C ASP A 3 -75.99 11.04 -14.50
N ALA A 4 -74.88 10.66 -13.87
CA ALA A 4 -74.02 9.58 -14.35
C ALA A 4 -74.06 8.46 -13.29
N PRO A 5 -74.37 7.21 -13.67
CA PRO A 5 -74.72 6.17 -12.73
C PRO A 5 -73.50 5.45 -12.14
N ASP A 6 -73.76 4.91 -10.96
CA ASP A 6 -73.22 3.73 -10.30
C ASP A 6 -72.63 2.67 -11.25
N LEU A 7 -71.58 1.98 -10.78
CA LEU A 7 -71.42 0.51 -10.83
C LEU A 7 -70.00 0.08 -10.43
N GLY A 8 -69.92 -0.58 -9.26
CA GLY A 8 -69.13 -1.81 -9.14
C GLY A 8 -67.70 -1.68 -8.63
N TYR A 9 -67.56 -1.53 -7.31
CA TYR A 9 -66.42 -2.10 -6.58
C TYR A 9 -66.66 -3.62 -6.46
N ASP A 10 -65.89 -4.41 -7.20
CA ASP A 10 -65.34 -5.72 -6.84
C ASP A 10 -64.83 -6.41 -8.12
N ASP A 11 -63.52 -6.64 -8.25
CA ASP A 11 -63.00 -8.00 -8.10
C ASP A 11 -61.47 -8.08 -8.14
N VAL A 12 -60.98 -9.04 -7.38
CA VAL A 12 -59.60 -9.33 -7.00
C VAL A 12 -58.79 -9.95 -8.14
N LYS A 13 -57.56 -9.49 -8.40
CA LYS A 13 -56.47 -10.38 -8.88
C LYS A 13 -55.10 -10.06 -8.28
N ARG A 14 -54.51 -11.12 -7.72
CA ARG A 14 -53.15 -11.27 -7.21
C ARG A 14 -52.08 -10.93 -8.25
N GLY A 15 -50.95 -10.42 -7.76
CA GLY A 15 -49.62 -10.82 -8.22
C GLY A 15 -48.80 -9.74 -8.93
N ALA A 16 -47.80 -9.20 -8.24
CA ALA A 16 -46.38 -9.21 -8.65
C ALA A 16 -45.55 -8.46 -7.59
N ALA A 17 -44.55 -9.15 -7.03
CA ALA A 17 -43.51 -8.54 -6.20
C ALA A 17 -42.61 -7.63 -7.06
N PRO A 18 -42.10 -6.50 -6.53
CA PRO A 18 -41.08 -5.75 -7.25
C PRO A 18 -39.78 -6.55 -7.36
N ALA A 19 -39.17 -6.43 -8.53
CA ALA A 19 -38.11 -7.24 -9.11
C ALA A 19 -36.93 -7.59 -8.19
N GLU A 20 -36.47 -8.83 -8.33
CA GLU A 20 -35.22 -9.37 -7.79
C GLU A 20 -34.03 -8.49 -8.18
N THR A 21 -33.32 -8.02 -7.16
CA THR A 21 -31.98 -7.46 -7.27
C THR A 21 -31.03 -8.52 -7.87
N PRO A 22 -30.21 -8.21 -8.88
CA PRO A 22 -29.28 -9.18 -9.44
C PRO A 22 -28.27 -9.62 -8.36
N PRO A 23 -28.02 -10.93 -8.19
CA PRO A 23 -27.01 -11.42 -7.27
C PRO A 23 -25.64 -11.25 -7.93
N GLY A 24 -24.76 -10.46 -7.34
CA GLY A 24 -23.40 -10.30 -7.86
C GLY A 24 -22.63 -9.06 -7.45
N ALA A 25 -23.25 -8.12 -6.73
CA ALA A 25 -22.48 -7.17 -5.94
C ALA A 25 -22.14 -7.85 -4.61
N SER A 26 -21.17 -8.76 -4.66
CA SER A 26 -20.48 -9.16 -3.44
C SER A 26 -19.86 -7.89 -2.87
N ASP A 27 -20.48 -7.38 -1.82
CA ASP A 27 -19.81 -6.65 -0.76
C ASP A 27 -18.42 -7.26 -0.61
N VAL A 28 -17.39 -6.54 -1.04
CA VAL A 28 -16.04 -6.75 -0.55
C VAL A 28 -16.02 -6.19 0.87
N THR A 29 -16.84 -6.77 1.74
CA THR A 29 -16.62 -6.69 3.18
C THR A 29 -15.36 -7.49 3.42
N ALA A 30 -14.24 -6.77 3.51
CA ALA A 30 -13.02 -7.29 4.09
C ALA A 30 -13.41 -8.09 5.35
N ASP A 31 -12.98 -9.35 5.40
CA ASP A 31 -13.17 -10.18 6.59
C ASP A 31 -12.58 -9.44 7.80
N PRO A 32 -13.38 -9.03 8.79
CA PRO A 32 -12.89 -8.21 9.91
C PRO A 32 -11.97 -8.97 10.87
N GLY A 33 -11.66 -10.25 10.60
CA GLY A 33 -10.89 -11.12 11.49
C GLY A 33 -9.39 -11.26 11.20
N LEU A 34 -8.90 -10.89 10.01
CA LEU A 34 -7.48 -11.06 9.68
C LEU A 34 -6.68 -9.80 9.99
N PRO A 35 -5.52 -9.92 10.67
CA PRO A 35 -4.69 -8.76 10.91
C PRO A 35 -4.05 -8.30 9.59
N ALA A 36 -4.43 -7.09 9.15
CA ALA A 36 -3.92 -6.49 7.92
C ALA A 36 -2.70 -5.61 8.22
N VAL A 37 -1.64 -5.78 7.43
CA VAL A 37 -0.53 -4.82 7.36
C VAL A 37 -0.84 -3.87 6.22
N ALA A 38 -0.81 -2.57 6.48
CA ALA A 38 -0.98 -1.57 5.44
C ALA A 38 0.37 -0.94 5.11
N LEU A 39 0.66 -0.77 3.82
CA LEU A 39 1.81 -0.03 3.32
C LEU A 39 1.30 1.20 2.56
N ARG A 40 2.03 2.30 2.64
CA ARG A 40 1.88 3.44 1.74
C ARG A 40 3.20 3.71 1.07
N LEU A 41 3.21 3.59 -0.25
CA LEU A 41 4.35 3.91 -1.10
C LEU A 41 4.12 5.27 -1.75
N VAL A 42 5.04 6.20 -1.54
CA VAL A 42 5.08 7.50 -2.22
C VAL A 42 6.37 7.58 -2.99
N THR A 43 6.27 7.80 -4.31
CA THR A 43 7.46 7.95 -5.16
C THR A 43 7.38 9.30 -5.87
N THR A 44 8.52 9.95 -6.06
CA THR A 44 8.65 11.11 -6.96
C THR A 44 9.80 10.85 -7.91
N TYR A 45 9.54 10.97 -9.21
CA TYR A 45 10.50 10.76 -10.29
C TYR A 45 10.05 11.53 -11.53
N ASP A 46 10.98 12.17 -12.25
CA ASP A 46 10.69 13.01 -13.43
C ASP A 46 9.54 14.01 -13.19
N ASP A 47 9.59 14.74 -12.08
CA ASP A 47 8.58 15.72 -11.62
C ASP A 47 7.16 15.15 -11.42
N ARG A 48 7.00 13.82 -11.35
CA ARG A 48 5.74 13.15 -11.08
C ARG A 48 5.77 12.47 -9.73
N THR A 49 4.72 12.69 -8.93
CA THR A 49 4.51 11.98 -7.67
C THR A 49 3.42 10.93 -7.84
N ARG A 50 3.70 9.70 -7.41
CA ARG A 50 2.72 8.60 -7.29
C ARG A 50 2.48 8.26 -5.83
N ARG A 51 1.27 7.79 -5.53
CA ARG A 51 0.88 7.33 -4.20
C ARG A 51 0.08 6.05 -4.34
N VAL A 52 0.57 4.98 -3.71
CA VAL A 52 -0.07 3.67 -3.73
C VAL A 52 -0.22 3.16 -2.31
N ASP A 53 -1.43 2.80 -1.95
CA ASP A 53 -1.74 2.12 -0.70
C ASP A 53 -1.82 0.62 -0.95
N ILE A 54 -1.18 -0.19 -0.11
CA ILE A 54 -1.15 -1.65 -0.25
C ILE A 54 -1.67 -2.25 1.06
N ALA A 55 -2.74 -3.04 0.98
CA ALA A 55 -3.24 -3.81 2.11
C ALA A 55 -2.82 -5.28 1.96
N LEU A 56 -2.12 -5.82 2.95
CA LEU A 56 -1.70 -7.21 3.01
C LEU A 56 -2.65 -7.98 3.94
N ALA A 57 -3.34 -9.00 3.41
CA ALA A 57 -4.31 -9.79 4.17
C ALA A 57 -4.24 -11.28 3.81
N GLY A 58 -3.44 -12.04 4.55
CA GLY A 58 -3.27 -13.48 4.29
C GLY A 58 -2.63 -13.73 2.93
N GLU A 59 -3.24 -14.59 2.11
CA GLU A 59 -2.68 -15.02 0.82
C GLU A 59 -2.92 -14.01 -0.32
N GLU A 60 -3.91 -13.14 -0.18
CA GLU A 60 -4.27 -12.13 -1.19
C GLU A 60 -4.10 -10.72 -0.63
N SER A 61 -3.54 -9.84 -1.45
CA SER A 61 -3.28 -8.44 -1.12
C SER A 61 -3.92 -7.53 -2.16
N VAL A 62 -4.06 -6.25 -1.85
CA VAL A 62 -4.66 -5.26 -2.75
C VAL A 62 -3.78 -4.03 -2.81
N ALA A 63 -3.46 -3.57 -4.02
CA ALA A 63 -2.84 -2.27 -4.27
C ALA A 63 -3.91 -1.28 -4.74
N ILE A 64 -3.89 -0.06 -4.21
CA ILE A 64 -4.85 1.00 -4.48
C ILE A 64 -4.08 2.24 -4.96
N GLU A 65 -4.30 2.63 -6.22
CA GLU A 65 -3.72 3.83 -6.83
C GLU A 65 -4.86 4.62 -7.49
N ASP A 66 -4.96 5.92 -7.19
CA ASP A 66 -6.01 6.81 -7.73
C ASP A 66 -7.45 6.28 -7.61
N GLY A 67 -7.71 5.49 -6.56
CA GLY A 67 -9.00 4.87 -6.28
C GLY A 67 -9.26 3.54 -7.00
N GLU A 68 -8.34 3.09 -7.86
CA GLU A 68 -8.41 1.79 -8.52
C GLU A 68 -7.74 0.71 -7.66
N ALA A 69 -8.49 -0.34 -7.32
CA ALA A 69 -8.03 -1.46 -6.52
C ALA A 69 -7.63 -2.64 -7.40
N THR A 70 -6.37 -3.05 -7.32
CA THR A 70 -5.80 -4.17 -8.05
C THR A 70 -5.38 -5.28 -7.08
N PRO A 71 -6.08 -6.44 -7.06
CA PRO A 71 -5.70 -7.57 -6.22
C PRO A 71 -4.46 -8.29 -6.77
N PHE A 72 -3.67 -8.88 -5.87
CA PHE A 72 -2.51 -9.70 -6.21
C PHE A 72 -2.17 -10.70 -5.09
N PRO A 73 -1.55 -11.86 -5.41
CA PRO A 73 -1.10 -12.79 -4.37
C PRO A 73 -0.03 -12.15 -3.47
N THR A 74 -0.15 -12.25 -2.15
CA THR A 74 0.79 -11.65 -1.19
C THR A 74 2.24 -12.08 -1.43
N ALA A 75 2.47 -13.31 -1.92
CA ALA A 75 3.79 -13.81 -2.32
C ALA A 75 4.46 -13.00 -3.46
N ARG A 76 3.69 -12.16 -4.16
CA ARG A 76 4.14 -11.24 -5.22
C ARG A 76 4.39 -9.82 -4.72
N LEU A 77 4.39 -9.58 -3.41
CA LEU A 77 4.56 -8.25 -2.83
C LEU A 77 5.78 -7.50 -3.37
N TRP A 78 6.98 -8.08 -3.30
CA TRP A 78 8.17 -7.42 -3.82
C TRP A 78 8.08 -7.16 -5.34
N PRO A 79 7.73 -8.13 -6.20
CA PRO A 79 7.49 -7.85 -7.62
C PRO A 79 6.50 -6.71 -7.90
N VAL A 80 5.43 -6.59 -7.11
CA VAL A 80 4.45 -5.49 -7.23
C VAL A 80 5.08 -4.17 -6.80
N VAL A 81 5.67 -4.09 -5.61
CA VAL A 81 6.34 -2.87 -5.12
C VAL A 81 7.43 -2.42 -6.09
N ARG A 82 8.27 -3.35 -6.56
CA ARG A 82 9.34 -3.09 -7.53
C ARG A 82 8.82 -2.45 -8.82
N ALA A 83 7.66 -2.87 -9.32
CA ALA A 83 7.04 -2.28 -10.51
C ALA A 83 6.48 -0.86 -10.27
N LEU A 84 6.24 -0.49 -9.01
CA LEU A 84 5.78 0.84 -8.60
C LEU A 84 6.93 1.82 -8.32
N LEU A 85 8.14 1.31 -8.12
CA LEU A 85 9.33 2.12 -7.88
C LEU A 85 9.78 2.86 -9.15
N PRO A 86 10.42 4.04 -9.00
CA PRO A 86 11.13 4.68 -10.09
C PRO A 86 12.12 3.72 -10.76
N PRO A 87 12.30 3.81 -12.10
CA PRO A 87 13.14 2.89 -12.87
C PRO A 87 14.64 3.16 -12.70
N VAL A 88 15.08 3.42 -11.46
CA VAL A 88 16.49 3.55 -11.08
C VAL A 88 17.00 2.18 -10.65
N GLY A 89 18.16 1.77 -11.18
CA GLY A 89 18.71 0.43 -10.96
C GLY A 89 18.90 0.08 -9.49
N SER A 90 19.37 1.02 -8.68
CA SER A 90 19.64 0.84 -7.25
C SER A 90 18.36 0.64 -6.41
N LEU A 91 17.25 1.30 -6.78
CA LEU A 91 15.94 1.16 -6.14
C LEU A 91 15.28 -0.19 -6.42
N THR A 92 15.45 -0.69 -7.64
CA THR A 92 14.78 -1.91 -8.13
C THR A 92 15.65 -3.17 -8.03
N ALA A 93 16.85 -3.04 -7.47
CA ALA A 93 17.77 -4.15 -7.29
C ALA A 93 17.21 -5.18 -6.30
N ASP A 94 17.63 -6.44 -6.50
CA ASP A 94 17.39 -7.52 -5.57
C ASP A 94 18.34 -7.40 -4.37
N PRO A 95 17.90 -7.71 -3.14
CA PRO A 95 18.76 -7.62 -1.96
C PRO A 95 19.91 -8.63 -1.94
N GLU A 96 19.84 -9.71 -2.72
CA GLU A 96 20.88 -10.75 -2.69
C GLU A 96 22.17 -10.36 -3.45
N GLY A 97 23.29 -10.37 -2.73
CA GLY A 97 24.61 -10.64 -3.33
C GLY A 97 25.51 -9.45 -3.64
N ARG A 98 25.30 -8.26 -3.07
CA ARG A 98 26.22 -7.12 -3.27
C ARG A 98 26.98 -6.72 -2.00
N PRO A 99 28.28 -6.37 -2.13
CA PRO A 99 29.07 -5.91 -1.00
C PRO A 99 28.52 -4.60 -0.43
N ALA A 100 28.69 -4.41 0.87
CA ALA A 100 28.36 -3.14 1.53
C ALA A 100 29.10 -1.99 0.87
N THR A 101 28.40 -0.91 0.57
CA THR A 101 28.99 0.29 -0.03
C THR A 101 29.84 1.04 0.99
N ASP A 102 30.99 1.55 0.57
CA ASP A 102 31.87 2.32 1.47
C ASP A 102 31.13 3.57 2.00
N PRO A 103 31.13 3.81 3.33
CA PRO A 103 30.45 4.95 3.91
C PRO A 103 31.01 6.26 3.36
N ARG A 104 30.15 7.10 2.80
CA ARG A 104 30.49 8.47 2.40
C ARG A 104 29.31 9.40 2.60
N ARG A 105 29.62 10.70 2.63
CA ARG A 105 28.61 11.75 2.73
C ARG A 105 28.14 12.21 1.34
N PRO A 106 26.92 12.75 1.25
CA PRO A 106 26.48 13.41 0.03
C PRO A 106 27.42 14.55 -0.39
N GLY A 107 27.66 14.67 -1.70
CA GLY A 107 28.43 15.76 -2.28
C GLY A 107 27.66 17.09 -2.31
N PRO A 108 28.32 18.21 -2.64
CA PRO A 108 27.68 19.53 -2.68
C PRO A 108 26.57 19.66 -3.75
N THR A 109 26.58 18.80 -4.78
CA THR A 109 25.59 18.77 -5.87
C THR A 109 24.43 17.82 -5.61
N PHE A 110 24.43 17.10 -4.47
CA PHE A 110 23.51 16.00 -4.18
C PHE A 110 22.03 16.32 -4.47
N ALA A 111 21.55 17.49 -4.04
CA ALA A 111 20.16 17.88 -4.26
C ALA A 111 19.79 18.02 -5.75
N ALA A 112 20.72 18.47 -6.59
CA ALA A 112 20.53 18.60 -8.04
C ALA A 112 20.72 17.26 -8.78
N ASP A 113 21.52 16.35 -8.20
CA ASP A 113 21.78 15.03 -8.74
C ASP A 113 20.69 14.02 -8.38
N CYS A 114 19.87 14.31 -7.36
CA CYS A 114 18.72 13.48 -6.99
C CYS A 114 17.70 13.43 -8.13
N ARG A 115 17.39 12.21 -8.58
CA ARG A 115 16.39 11.92 -9.62
C ARG A 115 15.11 11.35 -9.05
N ALA A 116 15.22 10.61 -7.95
CA ALA A 116 14.09 9.93 -7.35
C ALA A 116 14.03 10.14 -5.84
N PHE A 117 12.81 10.22 -5.34
CA PHE A 117 12.47 10.12 -3.93
C PHE A 117 11.52 8.93 -3.75
N VAL A 118 11.72 8.15 -2.69
CA VAL A 118 10.83 7.05 -2.30
C VAL A 118 10.61 7.14 -0.80
N ALA A 119 9.35 7.13 -0.38
CA ALA A 119 8.97 6.91 1.01
C ALA A 119 8.04 5.70 1.10
N LEU A 120 8.36 4.80 2.02
CA LEU A 120 7.54 3.65 2.35
C LEU A 120 7.12 3.77 3.82
N ALA A 121 5.83 3.89 4.06
CA ALA A 121 5.26 3.79 5.39
C ALA A 121 4.65 2.41 5.58
N THR A 122 5.01 1.74 6.67
CA THR A 122 4.41 0.47 7.11
C THR A 122 3.58 0.74 8.35
N VAL A 123 2.30 0.41 8.28
CA VAL A 123 1.30 0.67 9.32
C VAL A 123 0.75 -0.66 9.81
N VAL A 124 0.77 -0.81 11.13
CA VAL A 124 0.20 -1.96 11.82
C VAL A 124 -0.50 -1.45 13.08
N ASP A 125 -1.83 -1.50 13.07
CA ASP A 125 -2.68 -0.83 14.07
C ASP A 125 -2.29 0.67 14.22
N GLU A 126 -1.77 1.07 15.39
CA GLU A 126 -1.33 2.44 15.70
C GLU A 126 0.18 2.66 15.44
N ALA A 127 0.94 1.60 15.16
CA ALA A 127 2.37 1.70 14.92
C ALA A 127 2.65 2.04 13.45
N VAL A 128 3.50 3.05 13.24
CA VAL A 128 3.92 3.49 11.91
C VAL A 128 5.44 3.51 11.85
N SER A 129 6.01 2.77 10.91
CA SER A 129 7.41 2.88 10.50
C SER A 129 7.47 3.62 9.17
N VAL A 130 8.38 4.57 9.02
CA VAL A 130 8.60 5.27 7.75
C VAL A 130 10.06 5.14 7.36
N ARG A 131 10.29 4.66 6.14
CA ARG A 131 11.61 4.60 5.50
C ARG A 131 11.61 5.54 4.30
N THR A 132 12.69 6.27 4.13
CA THR A 132 12.84 7.22 3.04
C THR A 132 14.17 6.99 2.32
N TRP A 133 14.14 7.09 0.99
CA TRP A 133 15.31 7.02 0.15
C TRP A 133 15.33 8.14 -0.89
N LEU A 134 16.54 8.56 -1.23
CA LEU A 134 16.85 9.42 -2.36
C LEU A 134 17.77 8.66 -3.30
N ALA A 135 17.54 8.74 -4.60
CA ALA A 135 18.40 8.09 -5.59
C ALA A 135 18.96 9.11 -6.58
N THR A 136 20.26 9.00 -6.85
CA THR A 136 20.93 9.60 -8.00
C THR A 136 21.01 8.56 -9.12
N ASP A 137 21.66 8.89 -10.23
CA ASP A 137 21.91 7.93 -11.31
C ASP A 137 22.82 6.77 -10.86
N ASP A 138 23.70 7.03 -9.90
CA ASP A 138 24.75 6.09 -9.48
C ASP A 138 24.50 5.47 -8.09
N ASP A 139 23.71 6.12 -7.22
CA ASP A 139 23.66 5.78 -5.81
C ASP A 139 22.26 5.79 -5.22
N LEU A 140 22.07 4.97 -4.19
CA LEU A 140 20.91 5.01 -3.31
C LEU A 140 21.32 5.54 -1.94
N TRP A 141 20.52 6.44 -1.38
CA TRP A 141 20.75 7.05 -0.07
C TRP A 141 19.55 6.83 0.81
N SER A 142 19.75 6.28 2.01
CA SER A 142 18.71 6.25 3.03
C SER A 142 18.68 7.57 3.79
N VAL A 143 17.47 8.02 4.10
CA VAL A 143 17.20 9.26 4.84
C VAL A 143 16.45 8.89 6.12
N ALA A 144 17.04 9.23 7.26
CA ALA A 144 16.46 8.99 8.57
C ALA A 144 16.23 10.33 9.29
N PRO A 145 14.97 10.70 9.58
CA PRO A 145 14.69 11.92 10.34
C PRO A 145 15.19 11.80 11.78
N GLN A 146 15.76 12.87 12.30
CA GLN A 146 16.26 12.98 13.66
C GLN A 146 15.29 13.79 14.54
N PRO A 147 15.28 13.57 15.87
CA PRO A 147 14.40 14.31 16.79
C PRO A 147 14.65 15.83 16.80
N ASP A 148 15.83 16.29 16.38
CA ASP A 148 16.18 17.71 16.27
C ASP A 148 15.67 18.37 14.97
N GLY A 149 14.96 17.61 14.12
CA GLY A 149 14.43 18.06 12.84
C GLY A 149 15.43 17.97 11.68
N SER A 150 16.67 17.55 11.93
CA SER A 150 17.62 17.23 10.87
C SER A 150 17.34 15.86 10.24
N ASN A 151 18.00 15.57 9.12
CA ASN A 151 18.00 14.24 8.53
C ASN A 151 19.42 13.69 8.53
N ASP A 152 19.58 12.46 8.99
CA ASP A 152 20.76 11.67 8.70
C ASP A 152 20.62 11.08 7.30
N ILE A 153 21.65 11.26 6.47
CA ILE A 153 21.68 10.80 5.08
C ILE A 153 22.92 9.93 4.92
N SER A 154 22.67 8.65 4.68
CA SER A 154 23.71 7.63 4.57
C SER A 154 23.55 6.85 3.28
N LEU A 155 24.68 6.41 2.73
CA LEU A 155 24.68 5.60 1.54
C LEU A 155 24.05 4.25 1.85
N ALA A 156 23.08 3.84 1.03
CA ALA A 156 22.40 2.57 1.14
C ALA A 156 22.95 1.61 0.07
N PRO A 157 23.00 0.30 0.36
CA PRO A 157 23.29 -0.69 -0.67
C PRO A 157 22.15 -0.74 -1.69
N ASP A 158 22.49 -1.15 -2.91
CA ASP A 158 21.47 -1.52 -3.90
C ASP A 158 20.52 -2.57 -3.31
N GLY A 159 19.22 -2.42 -3.56
CA GLY A 159 18.21 -3.35 -3.06
C GLY A 159 17.82 -3.13 -1.59
N ALA A 160 18.35 -2.09 -0.92
CA ALA A 160 17.96 -1.75 0.45
C ALA A 160 16.45 -1.53 0.63
N VAL A 161 15.75 -1.07 -0.41
CA VAL A 161 14.28 -0.92 -0.38
C VAL A 161 13.59 -2.28 -0.21
N ALA A 162 14.05 -3.30 -0.96
CA ALA A 162 13.51 -4.65 -0.90
C ALA A 162 13.80 -5.31 0.44
N ASP A 163 15.05 -5.23 0.90
CA ASP A 163 15.48 -5.80 2.18
C ASP A 163 14.66 -5.21 3.34
N LEU A 164 14.58 -3.87 3.42
CA LEU A 164 13.84 -3.21 4.50
C LEU A 164 12.33 -3.43 4.41
N LEU A 165 11.74 -3.56 3.22
CA LEU A 165 10.34 -3.94 3.08
C LEU A 165 10.07 -5.31 3.71
N VAL A 166 10.93 -6.31 3.45
CA VAL A 166 10.80 -7.65 4.04
C VAL A 166 10.86 -7.57 5.56
N TRP A 167 11.81 -6.81 6.11
CA TRP A 167 11.95 -6.63 7.55
C TRP A 167 10.74 -5.92 8.17
N ASP A 168 10.29 -4.81 7.58
CA ASP A 168 9.17 -4.02 8.12
C ASP A 168 7.86 -4.84 8.10
N VAL A 169 7.61 -5.63 7.04
CA VAL A 169 6.43 -6.51 6.97
C VAL A 169 6.54 -7.65 7.97
N THR A 170 7.71 -8.27 8.12
CA THR A 170 7.93 -9.35 9.09
C THR A 170 7.68 -8.84 10.51
N ALA A 171 8.27 -7.70 10.89
CA ALA A 171 8.07 -7.08 12.20
C ALA A 171 6.60 -6.67 12.44
N ALA A 172 5.91 -6.21 11.40
CA ALA A 172 4.48 -5.91 11.49
C ALA A 172 3.64 -7.16 11.76
N LEU A 173 3.88 -8.27 11.05
CA LEU A 173 3.19 -9.54 11.28
C LEU A 173 3.45 -10.11 12.68
N GLU A 174 4.70 -10.07 13.16
CA GLU A 174 5.04 -10.48 14.53
C GLU A 174 4.28 -9.66 15.58
N SER A 175 4.14 -8.35 15.34
CA SER A 175 3.38 -7.45 16.22
C SER A 175 1.90 -7.81 16.28
N LEU A 176 1.32 -8.22 15.15
CA LEU A 176 -0.07 -8.66 15.06
C LEU A 176 -0.29 -9.99 15.79
N VAL A 177 0.59 -10.97 15.59
CA VAL A 177 0.54 -12.26 16.28
C VAL A 177 0.61 -12.08 17.79
N ARG A 178 1.58 -11.31 18.28
CA ARG A 178 1.75 -11.05 19.73
C ARG A 178 0.49 -10.43 20.36
N ARG A 179 -0.18 -9.52 19.65
CA ARG A 179 -1.44 -8.92 20.13
C ARG A 179 -2.59 -9.90 20.14
N HIS A 180 -2.67 -10.78 19.13
CA HIS A 180 -3.68 -11.82 19.09
C HIS A 180 -3.55 -12.76 20.30
N GLU A 181 -2.33 -13.18 20.62
CA GLU A 181 -2.04 -14.01 21.81
C GLU A 181 -2.43 -13.33 23.12
N GLN A 182 -2.18 -12.01 23.24
CA GLN A 182 -2.57 -11.22 24.41
C GLN A 182 -4.09 -11.09 24.57
N ARG A 183 -4.85 -11.01 23.48
CA ARG A 183 -6.33 -10.94 23.53
C ARG A 183 -6.99 -12.28 23.85
N ALA A 184 -6.30 -13.38 23.57
CA ALA A 184 -6.79 -14.75 23.82
C ALA A 184 -6.48 -15.25 25.24
N SER A 185 -5.68 -14.51 26.01
CA SER A 185 -5.28 -14.80 27.40
C SER A 185 -6.15 -14.05 28.40
#